data_AF-A0A3C0R382-F1
#
_entry.id   AF-A0A3C0R382-F1
#
_cell.length_a   1.000
_cell.length_b   1.000
_cell.length_c   1.000
_cell.angle_alpha   90.00
_cell.angle_beta   90.00
_cell.angle_gamma   90.00
#
_symmetry.space_group_name_H-M   'P 1'
#
loop_
_entity.id
_entity.type
_entity.pdbx_description
1 polymer ?
#
loop_
_entity_poly.entity_id
_entity_poly.type
_entity_poly.pdbx_seq_one_letter_code
_entity_poly.pdbx_strand_id
1 'polypeptide(L)' 'MSSTEIILTENVPGLGAEADVVKVRRGYARN' A
#
# COMPACT_ATOMS: atom_id res chain seq x y z
N MET A 1 3.59 -15.71 -3.46
CA MET A 1 2.48 -14.88 -2.91
C MET A 1 2.26 -13.71 -3.86
N SER A 2 1.02 -13.41 -4.25
CA SER A 2 0.73 -12.31 -5.18
C SER A 2 0.79 -10.95 -4.46
N SER A 3 1.60 -10.03 -5.00
CA SER A 3 1.62 -8.63 -4.61
C SER A 3 0.74 -7.79 -5.54
N THR A 4 0.41 -6.58 -5.11
CA THR A 4 -0.27 -5.57 -5.92
C THR A 4 0.31 -4.21 -5.57
N GLU A 5 0.24 -3.28 -6.51
CA GLU A 5 0.58 -1.88 -6.31
C GLU A 5 -0.68 -1.10 -5.97
N ILE A 6 -0.58 -0.19 -5.01
CA ILE A 6 -1.66 0.72 -4.58
C ILE A 6 -1.09 2.13 -4.40
N ILE A 7 -1.97 3.12 -4.50
CA ILE A 7 -1.67 4.51 -4.15
C ILE A 7 -2.19 4.76 -2.75
N LEU A 8 -1.33 5.29 -1.87
CA LEU A 8 -1.74 5.67 -0.52
C LEU A 8 -2.58 6.95 -0.57
N THR A 9 -3.71 6.95 0.13
CA THR A 9 -4.60 8.12 0.25
C THR A 9 -4.32 8.94 1.50
N GLU A 10 -3.46 8.47 2.38
CA GLU A 10 -3.02 9.15 3.60
C GLU A 10 -1.62 8.68 3.98
N ASN A 11 -0.98 9.39 4.90
CA ASN A 11 0.29 8.98 5.46
C ASN A 11 0.13 7.73 6.35
N VAL A 12 0.81 6.64 6.01
CA VAL A 12 0.80 5.39 6.76
C VAL A 12 2.18 5.14 7.37
N PRO A 13 2.35 5.30 8.70
CA PRO A 13 3.64 5.10 9.36
C PRO A 13 4.23 3.71 9.09
N GLY A 14 5.47 3.68 8.61
CA GLY A 14 6.18 2.44 8.27
C GLY A 14 5.83 1.85 6.91
N LEU A 15 4.96 2.50 6.12
CA LEU A 15 4.61 2.09 4.75
C LEU A 15 4.92 3.16 3.70
N GLY A 16 4.49 4.41 3.92
CA GLY A 16 4.69 5.51 2.97
C GLY A 16 3.85 6.75 3.28
N ALA A 17 4.03 7.80 2.49
CA ALA A 17 3.28 9.05 2.57
C ALA A 17 2.05 9.04 1.65
N GLU A 18 1.17 10.03 1.81
CA GLU A 18 0.05 10.25 0.88
C GLU A 18 0.55 10.41 -0.56
N ALA A 19 -0.18 9.80 -1.51
CA ALA A 19 0.11 9.70 -2.93
C ALA A 19 1.30 8.81 -3.33
N ASP A 20 1.98 8.15 -2.38
CA ASP A 20 3.02 7.17 -2.72
C ASP A 20 2.42 5.92 -3.37
N VAL A 21 3.11 5.41 -4.40
CA VAL A 21 2.83 4.10 -4.99
C VAL A 21 3.63 3.04 -4.24
N VAL A 22 2.94 2.14 -3.55
CA VAL A 22 3.57 1.09 -2.74
C VAL A 22 3.14 -0.31 -3.17
N LYS A 23 4.06 -1.26 -3.08
CA LYS A 23 3.83 -2.67 -3.42
C LYS A 23 3.58 -3.49 -2.17
N VAL A 24 2.36 -3.99 -2.03
CA VAL A 24 1.91 -4.73 -0.84
C VAL A 24 1.40 -6.12 -1.20
N ARG A 25 1.18 -6.97 -0.19
CA ARG A 25 0.50 -8.25 -0.40
C ARG A 25 -0.97 -8.00 -0.75
N ARG A 26 -1.55 -8.76 -1.68
CA ARG A 26 -2.97 -8.59 -2.06
C ARG A 26 -3.95 -8.67 -0.88
N GLY A 27 -3.66 -9.50 0.13
CA GLY A 27 -4.49 -9.57 1.34
C GLY A 27 -4.44 -8.30 2.18
N TYR A 28 -3.29 -7.61 2.20
CA TYR A 28 -3.12 -6.34 2.90
C TYR A 28 -3.84 -5.20 2.17
N ALA A 29 -3.83 -5.19 0.82
CA ALA A 29 -4.55 -4.17 0.05
C ALA A 29 -6.08 -4.28 0.11
N ARG A 30 -6.64 -5.36 0.68
CA ARG A 30 -8.09 -5.66 0.64
C ARG A 30 -8.77 -5.54 2.01
N ASN A 31 -8.04 -5.79 3.09
CA ASN A 31 -8.54 -5.80 4.46
C ASN A 31 -8.22 -4.47 5.13
#